data_AF-A0A101GT87-F1
#
_entry.id   AF-A0A101GT87-F1
#
_cell.length_a   1.000
_cell.length_b   1.000
_cell.length_c   1.000
_cell.angle_alpha   90.00
_cell.angle_beta   90.00
_cell.angle_gamma   90.00
#
_symmetry.space_group_name_H-M   'P 1'
#
loop_
_entity.id
_entity.type
_entity.pdbx_description
1 polymer ?
#
loop_
_entity_poly.entity_id
_entity_poly.type
_entity_poly.pdbx_seq_one_letter_code
_entity_poly.pdbx_strand_id
1 'polypeptide(L)' 'MLLIDRFEGSWAVIEYGKKTFNLPRALLPENAKEGDLITMAVTIDQKGTMTRRKAADKLAGSLFEE' A
#
# COMPACT_ATOMS: atom_id res chain seq x y z
N MET A 1 -13.64 10.85 -0.70
CA MET A 1 -14.43 9.65 -0.37
C MET A 1 -13.84 8.51 -1.17
N LEU A 2 -13.53 7.39 -0.52
CA LEU A 2 -13.01 6.19 -1.19
C LEU A 2 -14.16 5.18 -1.24
N LEU A 3 -14.57 4.80 -2.43
CA LEU A 3 -15.66 3.84 -2.66
C LEU A 3 -15.06 2.57 -3.26
N ILE A 4 -15.44 1.40 -2.74
CA ILE A 4 -15.13 0.14 -3.42
C ILE A 4 -16.10 0.02 -4.61
N ASP A 5 -15.62 0.25 -5.83
CA ASP A 5 -16.42 0.16 -7.06
C ASP A 5 -16.72 -1.32 -7.37
N ARG A 6 -15.67 -2.14 -7.47
CA ARG A 6 -15.77 -3.59 -7.73
C ARG A 6 -14.58 -4.40 -7.24
N PHE A 7 -14.73 -5.71 -7.15
CA PHE A 7 -13.61 -6.65 -6.98
C PHE A 7 -13.23 -7.32 -8.30
N GLU A 8 -11.94 -7.33 -8.59
CA GLU A 8 -11.34 -7.97 -9.76
C GLU A 8 -10.28 -8.98 -9.30
N GLY A 9 -10.70 -10.22 -9.07
CA GLY A 9 -9.83 -11.29 -8.57
C GLY A 9 -9.26 -10.96 -7.18
N SER A 10 -7.93 -10.79 -7.09
CA SER A 10 -7.22 -10.43 -5.86
C SER A 10 -7.16 -8.92 -5.60
N TRP A 11 -7.79 -8.10 -6.45
CA TRP A 11 -7.78 -6.65 -6.37
C TRP A 11 -9.17 -6.07 -6.11
N ALA A 12 -9.20 -4.91 -5.47
CA ALA A 12 -10.36 -4.05 -5.33
C ALA A 12 -10.11 -2.76 -6.12
N VAL A 13 -11.06 -2.37 -6.97
CA VAL A 13 -11.05 -1.09 -7.67
C VAL A 13 -11.69 -0.05 -6.76
N ILE A 14 -10.92 0.96 -6.38
CA ILE A 14 -11.37 2.03 -5.49
C ILE A 14 -11.56 3.31 -6.29
N GLU A 15 -12.75 3.90 -6.20
CA GLU A 15 -13.04 5.23 -6.76
C GLU A 15 -12.68 6.32 -5.76
N TYR A 16 -11.97 7.33 -6.24
CA TYR A 16 -11.58 8.53 -5.51
C TYR A 16 -11.75 9.78 -6.38
N GLY A 17 -12.87 10.48 -6.19
CA GLY A 17 -13.19 11.66 -6.98
C GLY A 17 -13.44 11.29 -8.45
N LYS A 18 -12.56 11.71 -9.37
CA LYS A 18 -12.63 11.34 -10.80
C LYS A 18 -11.61 10.28 -11.20
N LYS A 19 -10.95 9.66 -10.23
CA LYS A 19 -9.89 8.68 -10.45
C LYS A 19 -10.30 7.35 -9.85
N THR A 20 -9.75 6.28 -10.40
CA THR A 20 -9.79 4.95 -9.79
C THR A 20 -8.37 4.46 -9.56
N PHE A 21 -8.19 3.59 -8.57
CA PHE A 21 -6.94 2.89 -8.33
C PHE A 21 -7.20 1.49 -7.79
N ASN A 22 -6.24 0.59 -7.98
CA ASN A 22 -6.36 -0.78 -7.50
C ASN A 22 -5.68 -0.90 -6.14
N LEU A 23 -6.38 -1.54 -5.20
CA LEU A 23 -5.87 -1.92 -3.88
C LEU A 23 -5.94 -3.45 -3.74
N PRO A 24 -4.89 -4.13 -3.25
CA PRO A 24 -4.98 -5.55 -2.99
C PRO A 24 -6.15 -5.84 -2.03
N ARG A 25 -6.99 -6.81 -2.37
CA ARG A 25 -8.15 -7.18 -1.56
C ARG A 25 -7.76 -7.59 -0.14
N ALA A 26 -6.57 -8.16 0.03
CA ALA A 26 -6.01 -8.53 1.33
C ALA A 26 -5.74 -7.34 2.28
N LEU A 27 -5.72 -6.10 1.77
CA LEU A 27 -5.58 -4.91 2.61
C LEU A 27 -6.92 -4.34 3.08
N LEU A 28 -8.04 -4.87 2.57
CA LEU A 28 -9.38 -4.47 2.99
C LEU A 28 -9.89 -5.36 4.14
N PRO A 29 -10.81 -4.85 4.98
CA PRO A 29 -11.53 -5.68 5.94
C PRO A 29 -12.24 -6.85 5.25
N GLU A 30 -12.27 -8.03 5.88
CA GLU A 30 -12.88 -9.24 5.31
C GLU A 30 -14.36 -9.07 4.96
N ASN A 31 -15.05 -8.19 5.68
CA ASN A 31 -16.47 -7.90 5.48
C ASN A 31 -16.74 -6.80 4.44
N ALA A 32 -15.71 -6.22 3.82
CA ALA A 32 -15.86 -5.15 2.83
C ALA A 32 -16.51 -5.66 1.53
N LYS A 33 -17.43 -4.88 0.98
CA LYS A 33 -18.23 -5.20 -0.21
C LYS A 33 -18.16 -4.10 -1.25
N GLU A 34 -18.56 -4.43 -2.47
CA GLU A 34 -18.77 -3.44 -3.52
C GLU A 34 -19.86 -2.46 -3.07
N GLY A 35 -19.63 -1.16 -3.29
CA GLY A 35 -20.45 -0.07 -2.79
C GLY A 35 -20.08 0.44 -1.39
N ASP A 36 -19.18 -0.22 -0.65
CA ASP A 36 -18.77 0.26 0.67
C ASP A 36 -17.85 1.48 0.59
N LEU A 37 -18.05 2.40 1.52
CA LEU A 37 -17.17 3.54 1.74
C LEU A 37 -16.06 3.19 2.73
N ILE A 38 -14.81 3.47 2.35
CA ILE A 38 -13.64 3.23 3.17
C ILE A 38 -12.94 4.54 3.55
N THR A 39 -12.33 4.54 4.73
CA THR A 39 -11.46 5.63 5.20
C THR A 39 -10.05 5.10 5.33
N MET A 40 -9.07 5.80 4.75
CA MET A 40 -7.66 5.41 4.80
C MET A 40 -6.82 6.60 5.25
N ALA A 41 -5.91 6.36 6.19
CA ALA A 41 -4.90 7.31 6.63
C ALA A 41 -3.53 6.87 6.12
N VAL A 42 -2.84 7.74 5.37
CA VAL A 42 -1.51 7.48 4.82
C VAL A 42 -0.52 8.40 5.52
N THR A 43 0.52 7.82 6.13
CA THR A 43 1.58 8.56 6.83
C THR A 43 2.95 8.09 6.36
N ILE A 44 3.94 8.97 6.47
CA ILE A 44 5.33 8.65 6.13
C ILE A 44 6.01 8.08 7.38
N ASP A 45 6.43 6.82 7.33
CA ASP A 45 7.32 6.24 8.34
C ASP A 45 8.79 6.56 8.03
N GLN A 46 9.25 7.71 8.52
CA GLN A 46 10.64 8.15 8.36
C GLN A 46 11.63 7.18 9.02
N LYS A 47 11.26 6.59 10.17
CA LYS A 47 12.16 5.72 10.95
C LYS A 47 12.35 4.39 10.25
N GLY A 48 11.27 3.76 9.80
CA GLY A 48 11.31 2.53 9.01
C GLY A 48 12.07 2.73 7.70
N THR A 49 11.85 3.87 7.02
CA THR A 49 12.58 4.23 5.79
C THR A 49 14.08 4.35 6.03
N MET A 50 14.50 5.06 7.08
CA MET A 50 15.92 5.18 7.44
C MET A 50 16.55 3.84 7.83
N THR A 51 15.79 2.97 8.50
CA THR A 51 16.27 1.65 8.90
C THR A 51 16.53 0.76 7.69
N ARG A 52 15.60 0.74 6.71
CA ARG A 52 15.80 0.03 5.44
C ARG A 52 16.97 0.58 4.65
N ARG A 53 17.13 1.90 4.60
CA ARG A 53 18.26 2.54 3.92
C ARG A 53 19.60 2.11 4.50
N LYS A 54 19.75 2.16 5.83
CA LYS A 54 20.97 1.70 6.52
C LYS A 54 21.26 0.22 6.26
N ALA A 55 20.23 -0.64 6.25
CA ALA A 55 20.41 -2.06 5.95
C ALA A 55 20.90 -2.28 4.51
N ALA A 56 20.34 -1.55 3.54
CA ALA A 56 20.77 -1.61 2.15
C ALA A 56 22.21 -1.10 1.99
N ASP A 57 22.56 0.03 2.62
CA ASP A 57 23.90 0.60 2.57
C ASP A 57 24.94 -0.35 3.20
N LYS A 58 24.58 -1.06 4.28
CA LYS A 58 25.45 -2.08 4.90
C LYS A 58 25.70 -3.27 3.98
N LEU A 59 24.66 -3.77 3.31
CA LEU A 59 24.79 -4.86 2.34
C LEU A 59 25.66 -4.44 1.14
N ALA A 60 25.48 -3.21 0.66
CA ALA A 60 26.32 -2.66 -0.41
C ALA A 60 27.77 -2.54 0.05
N GLY A 61 28.03 -1.99 1.25
CA GLY A 61 29.39 -1.87 1.80
C GLY A 61 30.13 -3.22 1.90
N SER A 62 29.43 -4.28 2.33
CA SER A 62 30.04 -5.62 2.41
C SER A 62 30.38 -6.26 1.06
N LEU A 63 29.88 -5.71 -0.06
CA LEU A 63 30.21 -6.17 -1.42
C LEU A 63 31.45 -5.46 -2.01
N PHE A 64 31.89 -4.36 -1.41
CA PHE A 64 33.03 -3.56 -1.89
C PHE A 64 34.26 -3.64 -0.99
N GLU A 65 34.20 -4.36 0.14
CA GLU A 65 35.36 -4.75 0.93
C GLU A 65 35.92 -6.07 0.39
N GLU A 66 36.80 -5.97 -0.62
CA GLU A 66 37.87 -6.94 -0.94
C GLU A 66 39.22 -6.40 -0.45
#